data_AF-A0A958N360-F1
#
_entry.id   AF-A0A958N360-F1
#
_cell.length_a   1.000
_cell.length_b   1.000
_cell.length_c   1.000
_cell.angle_alpha   90.00
_cell.angle_beta   90.00
_cell.angle_gamma   90.00
#
_symmetry.space_group_name_H-M   'P 1'
#
loop_
_entity.id
_entity.type
_entity.pdbx_description
1 polymer ?
#
loop_
_entity_poly.entity_id
_entity_poly.type
_entity_poly.pdbx_seq_one_letter_code
_entity_poly.pdbx_strand_id
1 'polypeptide(L)'
;MKYIFITTLFILLISGCSSSNKKNTVMKDDKPVVNKEKSETGTHSSDKTERKEFSKTKCVVENDVRYLKIVEMDPKGCELFYEKFSKEKSVAQSSYGTEHCEKILSKMKTNLETAGFTCQ
;
A
#
# COMPACT_ATOMS: atom_id res chain seq x y z
N MET A 1 -26.86 -15.04 39.54
CA MET A 1 -27.00 -13.82 40.36
C MET A 1 -26.18 -12.71 39.73
N LYS A 2 -26.81 -11.54 39.54
CA LYS A 2 -26.21 -10.21 39.66
C LYS A 2 -24.87 -9.96 38.96
N TYR A 3 -24.89 -9.44 37.74
CA TYR A 3 -24.15 -8.22 37.42
C TYR A 3 -24.99 -7.34 36.49
N ILE A 4 -25.71 -6.46 37.16
CA ILE A 4 -26.38 -5.24 36.70
C ILE A 4 -25.30 -4.18 36.37
N PHE A 5 -25.70 -3.12 35.66
CA PHE A 5 -24.97 -1.91 35.21
C PHE A 5 -24.48 -2.03 33.76
N ILE A 6 -25.19 -1.67 32.68
CA ILE A 6 -26.17 -0.58 32.43
C ILE A 6 -25.62 0.83 32.74
N THR A 7 -25.14 1.45 31.66
CA THR A 7 -25.21 2.88 31.25
C THR A 7 -24.48 3.96 32.04
N THR A 8 -23.55 4.64 31.35
CA THR A 8 -23.39 6.12 31.27
C THR A 8 -22.41 6.40 30.11
N LEU A 9 -22.80 6.98 28.97
CA LEU A 9 -23.26 8.35 28.70
C LEU A 9 -22.12 9.39 28.79
N PHE A 10 -21.81 10.00 27.63
CA PHE A 10 -21.01 11.23 27.41
C PHE A 10 -19.52 11.15 27.79
N ILE A 11 -18.57 11.53 26.93
CA ILE A 11 -18.30 12.93 26.57
C ILE A 11 -17.81 13.04 25.12
N LEU A 12 -18.52 13.91 24.41
CA LEU A 12 -18.25 14.53 23.12
C LEU A 12 -17.35 15.76 23.35
N LEU A 13 -16.56 16.12 22.31
CA LEU A 13 -15.80 17.39 22.12
C LEU A 13 -14.40 17.35 22.79
N ILE A 14 -13.31 17.79 22.15
CA ILE A 14 -13.14 19.09 21.50
C ILE A 14 -12.04 19.04 20.41
N SER A 15 -12.31 19.84 19.38
CA SER A 15 -11.54 20.26 18.21
C SER A 15 -10.10 20.74 18.49
N GLY A 16 -9.18 20.40 17.59
CA GLY A 16 -7.81 20.92 17.55
C GLY A 16 -7.29 21.09 16.12
N CYS A 17 -7.99 21.90 15.32
CA CYS A 17 -7.56 22.29 13.98
C CYS A 17 -6.59 23.48 14.10
N SER A 18 -5.28 23.23 14.14
CA SER A 18 -4.28 24.30 14.07
C SER A 18 -3.97 24.63 12.60
N SER A 19 -4.67 25.64 12.11
CA SER A 19 -4.43 26.29 10.82
C SER A 19 -3.22 27.21 10.94
N SER A 20 -2.11 26.85 10.28
CA SER A 20 -1.00 27.79 10.07
C SER A 20 -1.09 28.34 8.65
N ASN A 21 -1.69 29.51 8.57
CA ASN A 21 -1.88 30.32 7.39
C ASN A 21 -0.56 31.07 7.12
N LYS A 22 0.32 30.55 6.25
CA LYS A 22 1.49 31.30 5.77
C LYS A 22 1.13 32.03 4.48
N LYS A 23 1.11 33.36 4.61
CA LYS A 23 0.95 34.36 3.55
C LYS A 23 1.83 34.07 2.33
N ASN A 24 1.21 34.30 1.18
CA ASN A 24 1.82 34.51 -0.12
C ASN A 24 2.99 35.51 -0.07
N THR A 25 4.12 35.12 -0.62
CA THR A 25 5.01 36.04 -1.34
C THR A 25 5.23 35.45 -2.73
N VAL A 26 4.67 36.14 -3.72
CA VAL A 26 4.92 35.92 -5.14
C VAL A 26 6.34 36.38 -5.44
N MET A 27 7.22 35.47 -5.84
CA MET A 27 8.28 35.76 -6.81
C MET A 27 8.28 34.67 -7.86
N LYS A 28 8.16 35.11 -9.11
CA LYS A 28 8.26 34.33 -10.33
C LYS A 28 9.64 33.69 -10.41
N ASP A 29 9.71 32.41 -10.78
CA ASP A 29 10.69 31.97 -11.78
C ASP A 29 10.24 30.64 -12.40
N ASP A 30 10.40 30.58 -13.71
CA ASP A 30 9.79 29.64 -14.65
C ASP A 30 10.62 28.32 -14.68
N LYS A 31 10.09 27.24 -14.11
CA LYS A 31 10.52 25.87 -14.43
C LYS A 31 9.34 24.89 -14.33
N PRO A 32 9.09 24.04 -15.34
CA PRO A 32 8.06 23.03 -15.27
C PRO A 32 8.52 21.88 -14.36
N VAL A 33 8.02 21.85 -13.13
CA VAL A 33 8.14 20.69 -12.25
C VAL A 33 6.94 19.79 -12.49
N VAL A 34 7.22 18.66 -13.13
CA VAL A 34 6.31 17.54 -13.37
C VAL A 34 5.67 17.13 -12.05
N ASN A 35 4.37 17.37 -11.99
CA ASN A 35 3.47 17.01 -10.91
C ASN A 35 3.42 15.47 -10.84
N LYS A 36 4.05 14.85 -9.83
CA LYS A 36 3.79 13.43 -9.53
C LYS A 36 2.44 13.33 -8.85
N GLU A 37 1.46 13.20 -9.71
CA GLU A 37 0.09 12.83 -9.42
C GLU A 37 0.07 11.60 -8.51
N LYS A 38 -0.54 11.80 -7.35
CA LYS A 38 -0.97 10.77 -6.41
C LYS A 38 -1.95 9.88 -7.16
N SER A 39 -1.46 8.79 -7.73
CA SER A 39 -2.27 7.79 -8.42
C SER A 39 -3.27 7.19 -7.44
N GLU A 40 -4.52 7.60 -7.62
CA GLU A 40 -5.68 7.02 -7.01
C GLU A 40 -5.83 5.56 -7.44
N THR A 41 -6.43 4.81 -6.53
CA THR A 41 -6.66 3.38 -6.61
C THR A 41 -7.55 3.05 -7.80
N GLY A 42 -6.92 2.66 -8.92
CA GLY A 42 -7.59 1.97 -10.01
C GLY A 42 -8.01 0.58 -9.55
N THR A 43 -9.31 0.41 -9.35
CA THR A 43 -9.94 -0.91 -9.32
C THR A 43 -9.87 -1.46 -10.75
N HIS A 44 -8.81 -2.22 -11.03
CA HIS A 44 -8.67 -2.90 -12.30
C HIS A 44 -9.52 -4.18 -12.24
N SER A 45 -10.60 -4.18 -13.01
CA SER A 45 -11.32 -5.41 -13.37
C SER A 45 -10.32 -6.40 -13.97
N SER A 46 -10.43 -7.66 -13.51
CA SER A 46 -9.70 -8.81 -14.01
C SER A 46 -9.91 -9.00 -15.51
N ASP A 47 -9.06 -8.37 -16.31
CA ASP A 47 -8.75 -8.89 -17.62
C ASP A 47 -7.54 -9.81 -17.45
N LYS A 48 -7.73 -11.08 -17.78
CA LYS A 48 -6.78 -12.17 -17.53
C LYS A 48 -5.71 -12.14 -18.61
N THR A 49 -5.04 -11.00 -18.78
CA THR A 49 -3.76 -10.95 -19.50
C THR A 49 -2.79 -11.79 -18.70
N GLU A 50 -2.28 -12.85 -19.32
CA GLU A 50 -1.36 -13.81 -18.73
C GLU A 50 -0.01 -13.11 -18.51
N ARG A 51 0.09 -12.31 -17.44
CA ARG A 51 1.32 -11.62 -17.10
C ARG A 51 2.29 -12.64 -16.54
N LYS A 52 3.54 -12.61 -17.01
CA LYS A 52 4.58 -13.53 -16.58
C LYS A 52 4.93 -13.26 -15.12
N GLU A 53 4.49 -14.17 -14.24
CA GLU A 53 4.81 -14.14 -12.82
C GLU A 53 6.26 -14.57 -12.61
N PHE A 54 7.06 -13.71 -11.98
CA PHE A 54 8.47 -13.98 -11.71
C PHE A 54 8.69 -14.54 -10.30
N SER A 55 7.91 -14.04 -9.33
CA SER A 55 8.01 -14.46 -7.93
C SER A 55 6.67 -14.30 -7.22
N LYS A 56 6.34 -15.25 -6.34
CA LYS A 56 5.18 -15.20 -5.48
C LYS A 56 5.50 -15.73 -4.10
N THR A 57 5.22 -14.93 -3.09
CA THR A 57 5.42 -15.26 -1.67
C THR A 57 4.06 -15.23 -0.97
N LYS A 58 3.76 -16.29 -0.22
CA LYS A 58 2.54 -16.39 0.60
C LYS A 58 2.90 -16.14 2.06
N CYS A 59 2.26 -15.16 2.68
CA CYS A 59 2.42 -14.84 4.09
C CYS A 59 1.11 -15.16 4.84
N VAL A 60 1.19 -15.93 5.93
CA VAL A 60 0.02 -16.40 6.69
C VAL A 60 0.18 -16.10 8.18
N VAL A 61 -0.89 -15.60 8.82
CA VAL A 61 -1.03 -15.55 10.28
C VAL A 61 -2.47 -15.94 10.64
N GLU A 62 -2.65 -16.95 11.51
CA GLU A 62 -3.97 -17.47 11.88
C GLU A 62 -4.88 -17.71 10.66
N ASN A 63 -5.86 -16.83 10.45
CA ASN A 63 -6.83 -16.87 9.34
C ASN A 63 -6.62 -15.75 8.29
N ASP A 64 -5.57 -14.92 8.40
CA ASP A 64 -5.20 -13.89 7.41
C ASP A 64 -4.12 -14.43 6.46
N VAL A 65 -4.44 -14.42 5.16
CA VAL A 65 -3.54 -14.82 4.08
C VAL A 65 -3.26 -13.62 3.19
N ARG A 66 -1.97 -13.35 2.96
CA ARG A 66 -1.48 -12.28 2.10
C ARG A 66 -0.56 -12.85 1.04
N TYR A 67 -0.61 -12.30 -0.16
CA TYR A 67 0.32 -12.65 -1.23
C TYR A 67 1.13 -11.43 -1.64
N LEU A 68 2.42 -11.65 -1.90
CA LEU A 68 3.32 -10.71 -2.56
C LEU A 68 3.70 -11.32 -3.90
N LYS A 69 3.46 -10.62 -5.01
CA LYS A 69 3.68 -11.15 -6.35
C LYS A 69 4.46 -10.15 -7.20
N ILE A 70 5.61 -10.54 -7.73
CA ILE A 70 6.34 -9.76 -8.73
C ILE A 70 5.97 -10.27 -10.11
N VAL A 71 5.58 -9.35 -10.96
CA VAL A 71 5.26 -9.57 -12.37
C VAL A 71 6.28 -8.82 -13.23
N GLU A 72 6.81 -9.48 -14.25
CA GLU A 72 7.64 -8.81 -15.26
C GLU A 72 6.78 -7.93 -16.16
N MET A 73 7.30 -6.74 -16.49
CA MET A 73 6.64 -5.84 -17.44
C MET A 73 7.42 -5.79 -18.76
N ASP A 74 6.72 -5.77 -19.88
CA ASP A 74 7.30 -5.58 -21.21
C ASP A 74 7.55 -4.10 -21.50
N PRO A 75 8.66 -3.72 -22.17
CA PRO A 75 9.77 -4.56 -22.65
C PRO A 75 10.81 -4.89 -21.57
N LYS A 76 10.73 -4.22 -20.41
CA LYS A 76 11.56 -4.47 -19.23
C LYS A 76 10.93 -3.80 -18.02
N GLY A 77 11.22 -4.34 -16.85
CA GLY A 77 10.76 -3.79 -15.57
C GLY A 77 9.98 -4.81 -14.76
N CYS A 78 9.39 -4.32 -13.68
CA CYS A 78 8.65 -5.14 -12.75
C CYS A 78 7.51 -4.35 -12.10
N GLU A 79 6.48 -5.08 -11.68
CA GLU A 79 5.43 -4.57 -10.81
C GLU A 79 5.22 -5.55 -9.66
N LEU A 80 5.23 -5.03 -8.43
CA LEU A 80 4.96 -5.78 -7.21
C LEU A 80 3.52 -5.54 -6.78
N PHE A 81 2.80 -6.63 -6.66
CA PHE A 81 1.44 -6.69 -6.17
C PHE A 81 1.38 -7.23 -4.74
N TYR A 82 0.48 -6.65 -3.96
CA TYR A 82 0.10 -7.14 -2.65
C TYR A 82 -1.38 -7.49 -2.66
N GLU A 83 -1.69 -8.73 -2.30
CA GLU A 83 -3.05 -9.23 -2.20
C GLU A 83 -3.43 -9.45 -0.73
N LYS A 84 -4.60 -8.91 -0.34
CA LYS A 84 -5.23 -9.19 0.96
C LYS A 84 -6.74 -9.30 0.77
N PHE A 85 -7.36 -10.34 1.33
CA PHE A 85 -8.80 -10.60 1.19
C PHE A 85 -9.26 -10.62 -0.29
N SER A 86 -8.48 -11.30 -1.15
CA SER A 86 -8.71 -11.40 -2.59
C SER A 86 -8.72 -10.05 -3.34
N LYS A 87 -8.21 -8.99 -2.71
CA LYS A 87 -8.00 -7.69 -3.35
C LYS A 87 -6.52 -7.50 -3.59
N GLU A 88 -6.16 -7.45 -4.86
CA GLU A 88 -4.81 -7.17 -5.33
C GLU A 88 -4.60 -5.66 -5.50
N LYS A 89 -3.44 -5.16 -5.07
CA LYS A 89 -3.04 -3.77 -5.26
C LYS A 89 -1.57 -3.69 -5.66
N SER A 90 -1.25 -2.85 -6.65
CA SER A 90 0.13 -2.49 -6.98
C SER A 90 0.74 -1.64 -5.86
N VAL A 91 1.92 -2.04 -5.38
CA VAL A 91 2.62 -1.38 -4.26
C VAL A 91 4.00 -0.86 -4.63
N ALA A 92 4.62 -1.40 -5.69
CA ALA A 92 5.85 -0.88 -6.26
C ALA A 92 5.96 -1.23 -7.74
N GLN A 93 6.67 -0.41 -8.50
CA GLN A 93 6.89 -0.60 -9.92
C GLN A 93 8.27 -0.05 -10.30
N SER A 94 8.92 -0.67 -11.28
CA SER A 94 10.13 -0.16 -11.93
C SER A 94 10.08 -0.42 -13.43
N SER A 95 10.49 0.56 -14.23
CA SER A 95 10.67 0.40 -15.68
C SER A 95 12.06 -0.15 -16.06
N TYR A 96 12.92 -0.43 -15.07
CA TYR A 96 14.30 -0.87 -15.29
C TYR A 96 14.60 -2.04 -14.34
N GLY A 97 14.55 -3.26 -14.87
CA GLY A 97 14.87 -4.50 -14.14
C GLY A 97 13.91 -4.83 -12.98
N THR A 98 14.28 -5.86 -12.22
CA THR A 98 13.47 -6.42 -11.12
C THR A 98 13.94 -6.01 -9.72
N GLU A 99 15.19 -5.50 -9.60
CA GLU A 99 15.86 -5.22 -8.33
C GLU A 99 15.04 -4.33 -7.38
N HIS A 100 14.35 -3.33 -7.94
CA HIS A 100 13.49 -2.45 -7.14
C HIS A 100 12.33 -3.23 -6.50
N CYS A 101 11.62 -4.05 -7.29
CA CYS A 101 10.50 -4.84 -6.77
C CYS A 101 10.97 -5.91 -5.79
N GLU A 102 12.12 -6.54 -6.03
CA GLU A 102 12.73 -7.53 -5.11
C GLU A 102 13.11 -6.90 -3.76
N LYS A 103 13.67 -5.68 -3.80
CA LYS A 103 14.00 -4.91 -2.59
C LYS A 103 12.75 -4.55 -1.79
N ILE A 104 11.67 -4.13 -2.46
CA ILE A 104 10.40 -3.83 -1.77
C ILE A 104 9.74 -5.12 -1.27
N LEU A 105 9.76 -6.21 -2.03
CA LEU A 105 9.27 -7.52 -1.61
C LEU A 105 9.97 -7.98 -0.33
N SER A 106 11.30 -7.90 -0.30
CA SER A 106 12.09 -8.28 0.88
C SER A 106 11.70 -7.46 2.11
N LYS A 107 11.54 -6.14 1.96
CA LYS A 107 11.09 -5.26 3.05
C LYS A 107 9.67 -5.61 3.52
N MET A 108 8.75 -5.88 2.59
CA MET A 108 7.38 -6.26 2.93
C MET A 108 7.34 -7.61 3.65
N LYS A 109 8.13 -8.59 3.19
CA LYS A 109 8.31 -9.88 3.85
C LYS A 109 8.79 -9.69 5.29
N THR A 110 9.88 -8.96 5.50
CA THR A 110 10.41 -8.68 6.85
C THR A 110 9.38 -7.98 7.74
N ASN A 111 8.63 -7.01 7.19
CA ASN A 111 7.59 -6.31 7.96
C ASN A 111 6.42 -7.23 8.33
N LEU A 112 6.01 -8.13 7.44
CA LEU A 112 4.97 -9.12 7.71
C LEU A 112 5.45 -10.15 8.73
N GLU A 113 6.68 -10.64 8.61
CA GLU A 113 7.31 -11.54 9.59
C GLU A 113 7.42 -10.90 10.97
N THR A 114 7.83 -9.64 11.04
CA THR A 114 7.84 -8.86 12.28
C THR A 114 6.45 -8.70 12.88
N ALA A 115 5.41 -8.66 12.04
CA ALA A 115 4.01 -8.61 12.46
C ALA A 115 3.41 -10.00 12.80
N GLY A 116 4.22 -11.07 12.78
CA GLY A 116 3.80 -12.43 13.15
C GLY A 116 3.35 -13.31 11.99
N PHE A 117 3.48 -12.86 10.74
CA PHE A 117 3.20 -13.70 9.57
C PHE A 117 4.35 -14.67 9.31
N THR A 118 4.02 -15.89 8.89
CA THR A 118 4.99 -16.83 8.31
C THR A 118 4.94 -16.70 6.80
N CYS A 119 6.07 -16.32 6.18
CA CYS A 119 6.17 -16.12 4.73
C CYS A 119 6.97 -17.25 4.05
N GLN A 120 6.40 -17.88 3.02
CA GLN A 120 6.99 -18.94 2.20
C GLN A 120 7.02 -18.54 0.73
#